data_AF-A0A174E935-F1
#
_entry.id   AF-A0A174E935-F1
#
_cell.length_a   1.000
_cell.length_b   1.000
_cell.length_c   1.000
_cell.angle_alpha   90.00
_cell.angle_beta   90.00
_cell.angle_gamma   90.00
#
_symmetry.space_group_name_H-M   'P 1'
#
loop_
_entity.id
_entity.type
_entity.pdbx_description
1 polymer ?
#
loop_
_entity_poly.entity_id
_entity_poly.type
_entity_poly.pdbx_seq_one_letter_code
_entity_poly.pdbx_strand_id
1 'polypeptide(L)' 'MTAEQIKKEKNYRAAVAIAKDMLIKRIINKGDFNKINKMLIEKYNPIIGAL' A
#
# COMPACT_ATOMS: atom_id res chain seq x y z
N MET A 1 16.61 8.57 4.51
CA MET A 1 15.29 8.90 3.93
C MET A 1 15.19 10.41 3.75
N THR A 2 14.82 10.90 2.56
CA THR A 2 14.52 12.31 2.29
C THR A 2 13.09 12.66 2.72
N ALA A 3 12.76 13.95 2.84
CA ALA A 3 11.40 14.40 3.17
C ALA A 3 10.35 13.87 2.17
N GLU A 4 10.71 13.82 0.88
CA GLU A 4 9.84 13.25 -0.16
C GLU A 4 9.62 11.75 0.01
N GLN A 5 10.69 11.01 0.36
CA GLN A 5 10.60 9.59 0.65
C GLN A 5 9.70 9.31 1.86
N ILE A 6 9.80 10.13 2.93
CA ILE A 6 8.91 10.04 4.09
C ILE A 6 7.46 10.29 3.68
N LYS A 7 7.20 11.29 2.83
CA LYS A 7 5.85 11.58 2.35
C LYS A 7 5.27 10.43 1.53
N LYS A 8 6.06 9.84 0.63
CA LYS A 8 5.67 8.67 -0.17
C LYS A 8 5.39 7.46 0.72
N GLU A 9 6.27 7.18 1.68
CA GLU A 9 6.12 6.09 2.66
C GLU A 9 4.84 6.24 3.49
N LYS A 10 4.56 7.46 4.00
CA LYS A 10 3.33 7.74 4.76
C LYS A 10 2.08 7.46 3.93
N ASN A 11 2.06 7.92 2.68
CA ASN A 11 0.93 7.73 1.79
C ASN A 11 0.74 6.26 1.39
N TYR A 12 1.84 5.55 1.13
CA TYR A 12 1.82 4.11 0.86
C TYR A 12 1.18 3.34 2.03
N ARG A 13 1.65 3.57 3.27
CA ARG A 13 1.14 2.86 4.45
C ARG A 13 -0.34 3.15 4.71
N ALA A 14 -0.78 4.39 4.53
CA ALA A 14 -2.19 4.74 4.65
C ALA A 14 -3.04 4.00 3.62
N ALA A 15 -2.60 3.95 2.35
CA ALA A 15 -3.31 3.25 1.29
C ALA A 15 -3.35 1.72 1.51
N VAL A 16 -2.25 1.12 1.95
CA VAL A 16 -2.19 -0.31 2.30
C VAL A 16 -3.11 -0.63 3.49
N ALA A 17 -3.17 0.23 4.51
CA ALA A 17 -4.07 0.05 5.65
C ALA A 17 -5.54 0.02 5.21
N ILE A 18 -5.94 0.94 4.32
CA ILE A 18 -7.28 0.96 3.73
C ILE A 18 -7.55 -0.31 2.92
N ALA A 19 -6.63 -0.72 2.06
CA ALA A 19 -6.78 -1.94 1.26
C ALA A 19 -6.90 -3.20 2.15
N LYS A 20 -6.16 -3.27 3.26
CA LYS A 20 -6.28 -4.35 4.25
C LYS A 20 -7.65 -4.34 4.95
N ASP A 21 -8.14 -3.17 5.34
CA ASP A 21 -9.48 -3.04 5.94
C ASP A 21 -10.58 -3.50 4.96
N MET A 22 -10.47 -3.12 3.68
CA MET A 22 -11.37 -3.60 2.62
C MET A 22 -11.34 -5.12 2.46
N LEU A 23 -10.15 -5.75 2.57
CA LEU A 23 -10.01 -7.20 2.53
C LEU A 23 -10.66 -7.87 3.75
N ILE A 24 -10.43 -7.34 4.95
CA ILE A 24 -11.03 -7.85 6.20
C ILE A 24 -12.56 -7.77 6.13
N LYS A 25 -13.09 -6.65 5.62
CA LYS A 25 -14.53 -6.43 5.41
C LYS A 25 -15.10 -7.18 4.20
N ARG A 26 -14.29 -7.97 3.49
CA ARG A 26 -14.66 -8.73 2.28
C ARG A 26 -15.22 -7.87 1.14
N ILE A 27 -14.88 -6.58 1.11
CA ILE A 27 -15.20 -5.67 -0.01
C ILE A 27 -14.37 -6.05 -1.23
N ILE A 28 -13.14 -6.50 -1.00
CA ILE A 28 -12.24 -7.04 -2.02
C ILE A 28 -11.77 -8.44 -1.61
N ASN A 29 -11.34 -9.24 -2.58
CA ASN A 29 -10.70 -10.52 -2.30
C ASN A 29 -9.17 -10.41 -2.25
N LYS A 30 -8.49 -11.52 -1.94
CA LYS A 30 -7.02 -11.57 -1.86
C LYS A 30 -6.33 -11.25 -3.19
N GLY A 31 -6.92 -11.65 -4.32
CA GLY A 31 -6.39 -11.35 -5.66
C GLY A 31 -6.45 -9.85 -5.97
N ASP A 32 -7.55 -9.19 -5.62
CA ASP A 32 -7.72 -7.74 -5.75
C ASP A 32 -6.73 -6.99 -4.85
N PHE A 33 -6.60 -7.43 -3.59
CA PHE A 33 -5.62 -6.86 -2.65
C PHE A 33 -4.20 -6.95 -3.21
N ASN A 34 -3.81 -8.09 -3.77
CA ASN A 34 -2.48 -8.27 -4.37
C ASN A 34 -2.24 -7.32 -5.56
N LYS A 35 -3.25 -7.14 -6.42
CA LYS A 35 -3.18 -6.18 -7.54
C LYS A 35 -3.05 -4.75 -7.04
N ILE A 36 -3.87 -4.36 -6.06
CA ILE A 36 -3.82 -3.04 -5.43
C ILE A 36 -2.45 -2.81 -4.78
N ASN A 37 -1.95 -3.78 -4.01
CA ASN A 37 -0.66 -3.67 -3.35
C ASN A 37 0.48 -3.49 -4.35
N LYS A 38 0.48 -4.24 -5.45
CA LYS A 38 1.46 -4.06 -6.54
C LYS A 38 1.41 -2.65 -7.13
N MET A 39 0.22 -2.14 -7.44
CA MET A 39 0.04 -0.77 -7.94
C MET A 39 0.52 0.29 -6.93
N LEU A 40 0.30 0.07 -5.63
CA LEU A 40 0.77 0.97 -4.58
C LEU A 40 2.30 0.96 -4.45
N ILE A 41 2.95 -0.21 -4.56
CA ILE A 41 4.41 -0.33 -4.55
C ILE A 41 5.01 0.42 -5.73
N GLU A 42 4.48 0.20 -6.95
CA GLU A 42 4.94 0.88 -8.17
C GLU A 42 4.76 2.41 -8.07
N LYS A 43 3.63 2.88 -7.53
CA LYS A 43 3.31 4.31 -7.41
C LYS A 43 4.15 5.04 -6.37
N TYR A 44 4.34 4.44 -5.19
CA TYR A 44 4.95 5.12 -4.06
C TYR A 44 6.43 4.76 -3.86
N ASN A 45 6.91 3.67 -4.48
CA ASN A 45 8.26 3.14 -4.31
C ASN A 45 8.70 3.13 -2.82
N PRO A 46 7.94 2.46 -1.94
CA PRO A 46 8.18 2.46 -0.51
C PRO A 46 9.52 1.79 -0.18
N ILE A 47 10.20 2.30 0.84
CA ILE A 47 11.55 1.83 1.21
C ILE A 47 11.46 0.73 2.27
N ILE A 48 10.39 0.73 3.07
CA ILE A 48 10.25 -0.15 4.23
C ILE A 48 9.06 -1.09 4.03
N GLY A 49 9.29 -2.41 4.05
CA GLY A 49 8.22 -3.41 4.05
C GLY A 49 7.49 -3.58 2.72
N ALA A 50 8.17 -3.32 1.60
CA ALA A 50 7.69 -3.59 0.24
C ALA A 50 7.85 -5.06 -0.19
N LEU A 51 8.53 -5.88 0.64
CA LEU A 51 8.77 -7.32 0.46
C LEU A 51 7.73 -8.13 1.24
#